data_AF-A0A0F3GJE5-F1
#
_entry.id   AF-A0A0F3GJE5-F1
#
_cell.length_a   1.000
_cell.length_b   1.000
_cell.length_c   1.000
_cell.angle_alpha   90.00
_cell.angle_beta   90.00
_cell.angle_gamma   90.00
#
_symmetry.space_group_name_H-M   'P 1'
#
loop_
_entity.id
_entity.type
_entity.pdbx_description
1 polymer ?
#
loop_
_entity_poly.entity_id
_entity_poly.type
_entity_poly.pdbx_seq_one_letter_code
_entity_poly.pdbx_strand_id
1 'polypeptide(L)'
;MAEVNADSINFRGISMTQSRGVRKGMIIDMESASRAIRASLNAAQKLSNVEIKEVYAGIADNHIKCTTNTGAVGIARGTVRQRDIDWVMETASSVYIPLNKEVMHIIPLEYIVDGEGQINNPLGMRGVRLETNVQIVTGSTNSLHNLIRCCEMAGVSVIDIVLEPLVSAMATLRDDEKECGCILVDIGGGTTDIALFRDSRFISTAILDLGGNQITNDISVCLAIPVQEAERIQKAYGMRSSGEYDPEEITVTAISGEKIISANLISDIIKSRSEELLNLIKSEIARLCGNYTPSFGVVFTGGVAQLKGFEMLAHSILNMPVRVGIPEGRDMIDMVRNPIYATAVGLILYAQKSMDDPSSMELLAGDLSHIRKWIKGLVGKLFSA
;
A
#
# COMPACT_ATOMS: atom_id res chain seq x y z
N MET A 1 -6.59 15.31 -0.70
CA MET A 1 -6.01 16.43 0.09
C MET A 1 -6.81 16.59 1.36
N ALA A 2 -6.14 16.70 2.50
CA ALA A 2 -6.77 17.04 3.77
C ALA A 2 -5.89 18.05 4.52
N GLU A 3 -6.52 18.89 5.33
CA GLU A 3 -5.86 19.59 6.42
C GLU A 3 -5.76 18.64 7.60
N VAL A 4 -4.57 18.51 8.17
CA VAL A 4 -4.27 17.53 9.20
C VAL A 4 -3.80 18.27 10.45
N ASN A 5 -4.49 18.03 11.56
CA ASN A 5 -4.09 18.44 12.91
C ASN A 5 -3.86 17.18 13.75
N ALA A 6 -3.22 17.30 14.92
CA ALA A 6 -2.94 16.15 15.79
C ALA A 6 -4.19 15.27 16.03
N ASP A 7 -5.33 15.89 16.32
CA ASP A 7 -6.56 15.16 16.69
C ASP A 7 -7.62 15.08 15.59
N SER A 8 -7.41 15.70 14.41
CA SER A 8 -8.46 15.80 13.39
C SER A 8 -7.94 15.81 11.96
N ILE A 9 -8.68 15.17 11.06
CA ILE A 9 -8.48 15.26 9.61
C ILE A 9 -9.66 16.00 8.98
N ASN A 10 -9.39 17.03 8.19
CA ASN A 10 -10.43 17.74 7.44
C ASN A 10 -10.19 17.57 5.92
N PHE A 11 -11.01 16.76 5.27
CA PHE A 11 -10.92 16.52 3.83
C PHE A 11 -11.36 17.77 3.04
N ARG A 12 -10.44 18.36 2.29
CA ARG A 12 -10.68 19.59 1.50
C ARG A 12 -10.93 19.34 0.02
N GLY A 13 -10.40 18.25 -0.52
CA GLY A 13 -10.52 17.97 -1.94
C GLY A 13 -10.03 16.58 -2.30
N ILE A 14 -10.69 15.98 -3.28
CA ILE A 14 -10.40 14.64 -3.79
C ILE A 14 -10.47 14.66 -5.30
N SER A 15 -9.51 13.99 -5.93
CA SER A 15 -9.43 13.85 -7.38
C SER A 15 -8.94 12.47 -7.71
N MET A 16 -9.39 11.95 -8.85
CA MET A 16 -8.90 10.71 -9.43
C MET A 16 -8.63 10.96 -10.90
N THR A 17 -7.51 10.46 -11.40
CA THR A 17 -7.11 10.59 -12.80
C THR A 17 -6.60 9.24 -13.28
N GLN A 18 -6.95 8.85 -14.50
CA GLN A 18 -6.44 7.61 -15.08
C GLN A 18 -4.91 7.65 -15.16
N SER A 19 -4.26 6.66 -14.57
CA SER A 19 -2.80 6.55 -14.60
C SER A 19 -2.30 6.31 -16.02
N ARG A 20 -1.21 6.98 -16.39
CA ARG A 20 -0.52 6.82 -17.67
C ARG A 20 0.99 6.80 -17.42
N GLY A 21 1.73 6.05 -18.23
CA GLY A 21 3.18 5.92 -18.08
C GLY A 21 3.64 5.10 -16.88
N VAL A 22 2.72 4.41 -16.20
CA VAL A 22 3.01 3.46 -15.11
C VAL A 22 2.61 2.06 -15.55
N ARG A 23 3.45 1.05 -15.24
CA ARG A 23 3.20 -0.36 -15.51
C ARG A 23 3.75 -1.20 -14.38
N LYS A 24 2.89 -2.01 -13.74
CA LYS A 24 3.27 -2.88 -12.61
C LYS A 24 4.01 -2.10 -11.50
N GLY A 25 3.41 -1.00 -11.05
CA GLY A 25 4.01 -0.11 -10.03
C GLY A 25 5.17 0.77 -10.52
N MET A 26 5.78 0.46 -11.68
CA MET A 26 6.94 1.19 -12.18
C MET A 26 6.60 2.29 -13.17
N ILE A 27 7.28 3.43 -13.06
CA ILE A 27 7.24 4.51 -14.04
C ILE A 27 8.09 4.11 -15.26
N ILE A 28 7.42 3.92 -16.39
CA ILE A 28 8.02 3.56 -17.69
C ILE A 28 8.01 4.73 -18.69
N ASP A 29 7.17 5.74 -18.47
CA ASP A 29 7.10 6.98 -19.22
C ASP A 29 6.85 8.14 -18.24
N MET A 30 7.93 8.84 -17.93
CA MET A 30 7.99 9.93 -16.96
C MET A 30 7.15 11.15 -17.37
N GLU A 31 7.05 11.44 -18.66
CA GLU A 31 6.23 12.55 -19.13
C GLU A 31 4.74 12.25 -18.96
N SER A 32 4.31 11.05 -19.35
CA SER A 32 2.91 10.65 -19.19
C SER A 32 2.51 10.53 -17.72
N ALA A 33 3.39 10.00 -16.87
CA ALA A 33 3.16 9.92 -15.44
C ALA A 33 3.07 11.31 -14.79
N SER A 34 4.03 12.20 -15.06
CA SER A 34 4.01 13.58 -14.52
C SER A 34 2.79 14.38 -15.01
N ARG A 35 2.34 14.20 -16.26
CA ARG A 35 1.09 14.80 -16.75
C ARG A 35 -0.13 14.30 -15.98
N ALA A 36 -0.24 13.01 -15.71
CA ALA A 36 -1.35 12.43 -14.95
C ALA A 36 -1.36 12.93 -13.50
N ILE A 37 -0.19 13.00 -12.85
CA ILE A 37 -0.03 13.57 -11.50
C ILE A 37 -0.48 15.03 -11.49
N ARG A 38 0.03 15.86 -12.41
CA ARG A 38 -0.34 17.28 -12.51
C ARG A 38 -1.83 17.49 -12.74
N ALA A 39 -2.45 16.65 -13.58
CA ALA A 39 -3.89 16.72 -13.81
C ALA A 39 -4.69 16.43 -12.53
N SER A 40 -4.30 15.42 -11.76
CA SER A 40 -4.92 15.12 -10.46
C SER A 40 -4.72 16.26 -9.45
N LEU A 41 -3.49 16.77 -9.30
CA LEU A 41 -3.18 17.90 -8.43
C LEU A 41 -4.03 19.13 -8.77
N ASN A 42 -4.07 19.52 -10.04
CA ASN A 42 -4.88 20.65 -10.51
C ASN A 42 -6.37 20.47 -10.21
N ALA A 43 -6.91 19.26 -10.34
CA ALA A 43 -8.30 18.98 -10.01
C ALA A 43 -8.56 19.10 -8.50
N ALA A 44 -7.67 18.55 -7.66
CA ALA A 44 -7.78 18.68 -6.21
C ALA A 44 -7.66 20.14 -5.74
N GLN A 45 -6.70 20.90 -6.28
CA GLN A 45 -6.49 22.32 -5.95
C GLN A 45 -7.70 23.19 -6.31
N LYS A 46 -8.35 22.91 -7.45
CA LYS A 46 -9.58 23.62 -7.84
C LYS A 46 -10.75 23.37 -6.88
N LEU A 47 -10.87 22.14 -6.36
CA LEU A 47 -11.93 21.78 -5.42
C LEU A 47 -11.69 22.35 -4.02
N SER A 48 -10.44 22.37 -3.57
CA SER A 48 -10.08 22.87 -2.24
C SER A 48 -9.84 24.38 -2.18
N ASN A 49 -9.57 25.02 -3.33
CA ASN A 49 -9.06 26.39 -3.42
C ASN A 49 -7.75 26.59 -2.62
N VAL A 50 -6.92 25.55 -2.56
CA VAL A 50 -5.61 25.58 -1.89
C VAL A 50 -4.53 25.17 -2.88
N GLU A 51 -3.39 25.85 -2.83
CA GLU A 51 -2.22 25.48 -3.60
C GLU A 51 -1.50 24.27 -2.94
N ILE A 52 -1.26 23.21 -3.71
CA ILE A 52 -0.52 22.04 -3.23
C ILE A 52 0.94 22.22 -3.64
N LYS A 53 1.84 22.28 -2.64
CA LYS A 53 3.29 22.43 -2.87
C LYS A 53 4.06 21.15 -2.60
N GLU A 54 3.57 20.35 -1.67
CA GLU A 54 4.27 19.18 -1.15
C GLU A 54 3.30 18.00 -1.03
N VAL A 55 3.79 16.78 -1.22
CA VAL A 55 2.98 15.55 -1.18
C VAL A 55 3.67 14.43 -0.41
N TYR A 56 2.89 13.59 0.26
CA TYR A 56 3.31 12.24 0.62
C TYR A 56 2.99 11.31 -0.56
N ALA A 57 3.93 10.43 -0.91
CA ALA A 57 3.76 9.50 -2.03
C ALA A 57 3.79 8.05 -1.55
N GLY A 58 2.94 7.22 -2.14
CA GLY A 58 2.98 5.77 -1.99
C GLY A 58 3.94 5.15 -2.99
N ILE A 59 4.57 4.04 -2.63
CA ILE A 59 5.22 3.15 -3.59
C ILE A 59 4.94 1.67 -3.27
N ALA A 60 4.57 0.94 -4.31
CA ALA A 60 4.50 -0.51 -4.34
C ALA A 60 4.95 -1.02 -5.71
N ASP A 61 6.08 -1.72 -5.75
CA ASP A 61 6.56 -2.43 -6.94
C ASP A 61 7.25 -3.76 -6.55
N ASN A 62 7.48 -4.63 -7.53
CA ASN A 62 8.17 -5.91 -7.29
C ASN A 62 9.63 -5.78 -6.82
N HIS A 63 10.20 -4.57 -6.75
CA HIS A 63 11.53 -4.33 -6.22
C HIS A 63 11.52 -4.10 -4.71
N ILE A 64 10.35 -3.99 -4.07
CA ILE A 64 10.26 -3.96 -2.63
C ILE A 64 10.71 -5.30 -2.05
N LYS A 65 11.59 -5.25 -1.04
CA LYS A 65 12.00 -6.42 -0.26
C LYS A 65 11.87 -6.10 1.22
N CYS A 66 11.31 -7.05 1.97
CA CYS A 66 11.24 -7.02 3.42
C CYS A 66 12.13 -8.11 4.00
N THR A 67 13.05 -7.74 4.89
CA THR A 67 13.98 -8.67 5.54
C THR A 67 14.03 -8.42 7.03
N THR A 68 13.96 -9.48 7.83
CA THR A 68 14.14 -9.39 9.28
C THR A 68 15.63 -9.36 9.62
N ASN A 69 16.03 -8.51 10.55
CA ASN A 69 17.34 -8.58 11.18
C ASN A 69 17.23 -8.43 12.70
N THR A 70 18.24 -8.90 13.42
CA THR A 70 18.31 -8.82 14.89
C THR A 70 19.56 -8.05 15.31
N GLY A 71 19.40 -7.14 16.27
CA GLY A 71 20.51 -6.44 16.92
C GLY A 71 20.52 -6.71 18.41
N ALA A 72 21.70 -6.61 19.04
CA ALA A 72 21.85 -6.79 20.48
C ALA A 72 22.96 -5.91 21.06
N VAL A 73 22.72 -5.35 22.24
CA VAL A 73 23.66 -4.51 22.99
C VAL A 73 23.63 -4.84 24.48
N GLY A 74 24.70 -4.49 25.20
CA GLY A 74 24.78 -4.63 26.65
C GLY A 74 24.22 -3.41 27.38
N ILE A 75 23.50 -3.61 28.49
CA ILE A 75 22.91 -2.57 29.32
C ILE A 75 23.92 -2.17 30.41
N ALA A 76 24.68 -1.09 30.18
CA ALA A 76 25.83 -0.75 31.00
C ALA A 76 25.52 -0.38 32.47
N ARG A 77 24.30 0.10 32.76
CA ARG A 77 23.92 0.60 34.10
C ARG A 77 22.81 -0.23 34.74
N GLY A 78 22.58 -1.45 34.24
CA GLY A 78 21.56 -2.37 34.76
C GLY A 78 20.12 -1.89 34.57
N THR A 79 19.91 -0.82 33.81
CA THR A 79 18.60 -0.25 33.47
C THR A 79 18.68 0.36 32.08
N VAL A 80 17.74 0.00 31.22
CA VAL A 80 17.66 0.44 29.82
C VAL A 80 17.39 1.94 29.76
N ARG A 81 18.20 2.65 28.97
CA ARG A 81 18.08 4.08 28.67
C ARG A 81 17.82 4.29 27.19
N GLN A 82 17.37 5.49 26.81
CA GLN A 82 17.14 5.83 25.41
C GLN A 82 18.36 5.54 24.52
N ARG A 83 19.58 5.85 25.00
CA ARG A 83 20.82 5.53 24.28
C ARG A 83 20.99 4.03 23.99
N ASP A 84 20.56 3.15 24.89
CA ASP A 84 20.66 1.71 24.68
C ASP A 84 19.67 1.26 23.60
N ILE A 85 18.48 1.88 23.56
CA ILE A 85 17.46 1.68 22.51
C ILE A 85 17.96 2.17 21.15
N ASP A 86 18.51 3.39 21.10
CA ASP A 86 19.05 3.95 19.86
C ASP A 86 20.18 3.05 19.31
N TRP A 87 21.04 2.55 20.20
CA TRP A 87 22.18 1.73 19.80
C TRP A 87 21.78 0.30 19.38
N VAL A 88 20.79 -0.31 20.05
CA VAL A 88 20.27 -1.62 19.62
C VAL A 88 19.58 -1.52 18.26
N MET A 89 18.87 -0.42 18.00
CA MET A 89 18.26 -0.14 16.70
C MET A 89 19.31 0.08 15.61
N GLU A 90 20.36 0.85 15.88
CA GLU A 90 21.48 1.04 14.93
C GLU A 90 22.14 -0.30 14.59
N THR A 91 22.39 -1.13 15.61
CA THR A 91 22.97 -2.47 15.43
C THR A 91 22.06 -3.37 14.61
N ALA A 92 20.76 -3.38 14.92
CA ALA A 92 19.76 -4.18 14.21
C ALA A 92 19.54 -3.71 12.78
N SER A 93 19.78 -2.43 12.49
CA SER A 93 19.59 -1.85 11.16
C SER A 93 20.86 -1.93 10.29
N SER A 94 22.01 -2.27 10.88
CA SER A 94 23.30 -2.39 10.21
C SER A 94 23.39 -3.67 9.38
N VAL A 95 22.66 -3.71 8.26
CA VAL A 95 22.70 -4.80 7.28
C VAL A 95 23.36 -4.35 5.98
N TYR A 96 23.86 -5.33 5.21
CA TYR A 96 24.31 -5.05 3.85
C TYR A 96 23.12 -4.69 2.95
N ILE A 97 23.10 -3.44 2.48
CA ILE A 97 22.15 -2.96 1.48
C ILE A 97 22.89 -2.85 0.13
N PRO A 98 22.42 -3.53 -0.93
CA PRO A 98 23.00 -3.38 -2.26
C PRO A 98 22.95 -1.92 -2.74
N LEU A 99 23.96 -1.49 -3.51
CA LEU A 99 24.06 -0.10 -4.01
C LEU A 99 22.86 0.38 -4.85
N ASN A 100 22.06 -0.54 -5.41
CA ASN A 100 20.87 -0.23 -6.19
C ASN A 100 19.57 -0.30 -5.36
N LYS A 101 19.69 -0.30 -4.03
CA LYS A 101 18.59 -0.34 -3.08
C LYS A 101 18.72 0.78 -2.06
N GLU A 102 17.58 1.25 -1.59
CA GLU A 102 17.47 2.22 -0.50
C GLU A 102 16.59 1.64 0.60
N VAL A 103 16.90 1.95 1.85
CA VAL A 103 16.06 1.57 3.00
C VAL A 103 14.91 2.55 3.09
N MET A 104 13.68 2.04 2.94
CA MET A 104 12.46 2.84 3.05
C MET A 104 11.91 2.87 4.46
N HIS A 105 11.90 1.70 5.12
CA HIS A 105 11.37 1.56 6.49
C HIS A 105 12.24 0.64 7.31
N ILE A 106 12.41 0.98 8.58
CA ILE A 106 12.91 0.09 9.62
C ILE A 106 11.77 -0.03 10.62
N ILE A 107 11.32 -1.21 10.96
CA ILE A 107 10.12 -1.39 11.79
C ILE A 107 10.48 -2.29 12.96
N PRO A 108 10.60 -1.77 14.19
CA PRO A 108 10.85 -2.60 15.35
C PRO A 108 9.66 -3.53 15.57
N LEU A 109 9.93 -4.83 15.61
CA LEU A 109 8.93 -5.85 15.93
C LEU A 109 8.78 -5.95 17.44
N GLU A 110 9.87 -6.18 18.14
CA GLU A 110 9.88 -6.33 19.60
C GLU A 110 11.24 -5.96 20.16
N TYR A 111 11.24 -5.67 21.46
CA TYR A 111 12.44 -5.67 22.27
C TYR A 111 12.47 -6.91 23.15
N ILE A 112 13.68 -7.36 23.46
CA ILE A 112 13.95 -8.53 24.30
C ILE A 112 14.95 -8.09 25.37
N VAL A 113 14.61 -8.27 26.64
CA VAL A 113 15.50 -7.95 27.77
C VAL A 113 15.80 -9.24 28.54
N ASP A 114 17.08 -9.62 28.58
CA ASP A 114 17.54 -10.85 29.24
C ASP A 114 16.77 -12.13 28.84
N GLY A 115 16.31 -12.20 27.58
CA GLY A 115 15.55 -13.33 27.03
C GLY A 115 14.02 -13.20 27.12
N GLU A 116 13.52 -12.22 27.86
CA GLU A 116 12.08 -11.91 27.94
C GLU A 116 11.69 -10.98 26.79
N GLY A 117 10.86 -11.46 25.86
CA GLY A 117 10.46 -10.77 24.62
C GLY A 117 9.12 -10.06 24.68
N GLN A 118 8.56 -9.73 23.51
CA GLN A 118 7.28 -9.04 23.33
C GLN A 118 7.18 -7.66 23.98
N ILE A 119 8.32 -7.04 24.30
CA ILE A 119 8.37 -5.72 24.92
C ILE A 119 8.23 -4.65 23.82
N ASN A 120 7.28 -3.72 23.98
CA ASN A 120 7.10 -2.59 23.06
C ASN A 120 8.02 -1.42 23.38
N ASN A 121 8.21 -1.11 24.67
CA ASN A 121 9.09 -0.04 25.13
C ASN A 121 9.92 -0.55 26.32
N PRO A 122 11.23 -0.81 26.14
CA PRO A 122 12.09 -1.33 27.19
C PRO A 122 12.62 -0.23 28.12
N LEU A 123 12.32 1.05 27.86
CA LEU A 123 12.87 2.17 28.63
C LEU A 123 12.57 2.03 30.13
N GLY A 124 13.62 2.05 30.95
CA GLY A 124 13.50 1.89 32.41
C GLY A 124 13.45 0.45 32.90
N MET A 125 13.41 -0.56 32.02
CA MET A 125 13.49 -1.96 32.42
C MET A 125 14.90 -2.30 32.92
N ARG A 126 15.00 -3.19 33.91
CA ARG A 126 16.28 -3.68 34.41
C ARG A 126 16.73 -4.89 33.61
N GLY A 127 18.02 -4.93 33.29
CA GLY A 127 18.61 -6.10 32.66
C GLY A 127 20.08 -5.90 32.33
N VAL A 128 20.69 -6.90 31.69
CA VAL A 128 22.09 -6.90 31.27
C VAL A 128 22.22 -6.87 29.75
N ARG A 129 21.25 -7.42 29.01
CA ARG A 129 21.25 -7.51 27.55
C ARG A 129 19.93 -7.01 26.99
N LEU A 130 20.01 -6.15 25.98
CA LEU A 130 18.88 -5.67 25.20
C LEU A 130 19.04 -6.14 23.76
N GLU A 131 18.01 -6.75 23.20
CA GLU A 131 17.94 -7.18 21.80
C GLU A 131 16.70 -6.59 21.15
N THR A 132 16.72 -6.48 19.82
CA THR A 132 15.54 -6.12 19.05
C THR A 132 15.52 -6.85 17.72
N ASN A 133 14.32 -7.25 17.30
CA ASN A 133 14.04 -7.73 15.96
C ASN A 133 13.45 -6.57 15.15
N VAL A 134 14.04 -6.28 13.99
CA VAL A 134 13.55 -5.22 13.09
C VAL A 134 13.19 -5.80 11.73
N GLN A 135 12.14 -5.25 11.12
CA GLN A 135 11.88 -5.42 9.69
C GLN A 135 12.49 -4.28 8.91
N ILE A 136 13.30 -4.64 7.90
CA ILE A 136 13.95 -3.68 7.01
C ILE A 136 13.28 -3.81 5.66
N VAL A 137 12.60 -2.74 5.25
CA VAL A 137 11.97 -2.62 3.94
C VAL A 137 12.89 -1.82 3.03
N THR A 138 13.23 -2.40 1.89
CA THR A 138 14.09 -1.77 0.88
C THR A 138 13.37 -1.67 -0.45
N GLY A 139 13.64 -0.59 -1.20
CA GLY A 139 13.13 -0.36 -2.55
C GLY A 139 14.25 -0.12 -3.55
N SER A 140 13.93 -0.17 -4.85
CA SER A 140 14.88 0.22 -5.90
C SER A 140 15.18 1.72 -5.82
N THR A 141 16.47 2.09 -5.76
CA THR A 141 16.90 3.50 -5.82
C THR A 141 16.32 4.21 -7.03
N ASN A 142 16.31 3.54 -8.19
CA ASN A 142 15.77 4.07 -9.44
C ASN A 142 14.25 4.31 -9.36
N SER A 143 13.50 3.39 -8.76
CA SER A 143 12.05 3.55 -8.62
C SER A 143 11.71 4.77 -7.76
N LEU A 144 12.42 4.93 -6.63
CA LEU A 144 12.26 6.09 -5.73
C LEU A 144 12.62 7.39 -6.44
N HIS A 145 13.76 7.44 -7.12
CA HIS A 145 14.21 8.64 -7.85
C HIS A 145 13.24 9.01 -8.97
N ASN A 146 12.73 8.02 -9.72
CA ASN A 146 11.76 8.26 -10.79
C ASN A 146 10.44 8.83 -10.25
N LEU A 147 9.98 8.34 -9.10
CA LEU A 147 8.78 8.84 -8.44
C LEU A 147 8.96 10.31 -8.01
N ILE A 148 10.06 10.63 -7.32
CA ILE A 148 10.35 12.01 -6.90
C ILE A 148 10.45 12.91 -8.12
N ARG A 149 11.17 12.47 -9.16
CA ARG A 149 11.32 13.25 -10.38
C ARG A 149 9.98 13.50 -11.09
N CYS A 150 9.08 12.52 -11.11
CA CYS A 150 7.73 12.70 -11.67
C CYS A 150 6.92 13.75 -10.89
N CYS A 151 6.98 13.72 -9.57
CA CYS A 151 6.34 14.70 -8.69
C CYS A 151 6.91 16.11 -8.91
N GLU A 152 8.23 16.25 -8.97
CA GLU A 152 8.90 17.53 -9.27
C GLU A 152 8.46 18.08 -10.62
N MET A 153 8.46 17.24 -11.66
CA MET A 153 7.99 17.64 -12.98
C MET A 153 6.53 18.07 -12.94
N ALA A 154 5.69 17.45 -12.09
CA ALA A 154 4.30 17.86 -11.89
C ALA A 154 4.15 19.19 -11.12
N GLY A 155 5.22 19.69 -10.49
CA GLY A 155 5.26 20.98 -9.79
C GLY A 155 5.19 20.90 -8.27
N VAL A 156 5.43 19.72 -7.68
CA VAL A 156 5.37 19.50 -6.23
C VAL A 156 6.62 18.80 -5.70
N SER A 157 7.00 19.08 -4.45
CA SER A 157 8.02 18.32 -3.73
C SER A 157 7.40 17.10 -3.06
N VAL A 158 8.21 16.06 -2.85
CA VAL A 158 7.80 14.88 -2.07
C VAL A 158 8.32 15.06 -0.65
N ILE A 159 7.45 15.01 0.36
CA ILE A 159 7.83 15.07 1.78
C ILE A 159 8.44 13.73 2.19
N ASP A 160 7.73 12.65 1.88
CA ASP A 160 8.16 11.29 2.17
C ASP A 160 7.56 10.28 1.19
N ILE A 161 8.21 9.13 1.08
CA ILE A 161 7.74 7.98 0.31
C ILE A 161 7.46 6.84 1.26
N VAL A 162 6.24 6.31 1.22
CA VAL A 162 5.77 5.30 2.16
C VAL A 162 5.34 4.05 1.41
N LEU A 163 5.64 2.89 1.98
CA LEU A 163 5.19 1.59 1.48
C LEU A 163 3.65 1.52 1.46
N GLU A 164 3.05 1.30 0.28
CA GLU A 164 1.59 1.28 0.10
C GLU A 164 0.85 0.30 1.00
N PRO A 165 1.24 -0.99 1.13
CA PRO A 165 0.51 -1.91 2.01
C PRO A 165 0.54 -1.50 3.50
N LEU A 166 1.52 -0.71 3.93
CA LEU A 166 1.55 -0.18 5.30
C LEU A 166 0.47 0.89 5.48
N VAL A 167 0.35 1.83 4.54
CA VAL A 167 -0.63 2.91 4.61
C VAL A 167 -2.04 2.44 4.30
N SER A 168 -2.23 1.52 3.34
CA SER A 168 -3.52 0.88 3.11
C SER A 168 -4.01 0.17 4.37
N ALA A 169 -3.11 -0.51 5.11
CA ALA A 169 -3.44 -1.11 6.40
C ALA A 169 -3.87 -0.09 7.47
N MET A 170 -3.23 1.08 7.51
CA MET A 170 -3.63 2.15 8.43
C MET A 170 -5.06 2.65 8.17
N ALA A 171 -5.50 2.65 6.91
CA ALA A 171 -6.84 3.12 6.56
C ALA A 171 -7.93 2.05 6.75
N THR A 172 -7.63 0.77 6.52
CA THR A 172 -8.67 -0.27 6.37
C THR A 172 -8.69 -1.35 7.44
N LEU A 173 -7.59 -1.54 8.19
CA LEU A 173 -7.51 -2.54 9.25
C LEU A 173 -7.85 -1.93 10.59
N ARG A 174 -8.71 -2.60 11.35
CA ARG A 174 -9.01 -2.27 12.73
C ARG A 174 -7.98 -2.90 13.67
N ASP A 175 -7.87 -2.36 14.88
CA ASP A 175 -6.83 -2.79 15.82
C ASP A 175 -7.06 -4.21 16.36
N ASP A 176 -8.33 -4.62 16.55
CA ASP A 176 -8.71 -5.99 16.91
C ASP A 176 -8.22 -7.02 15.88
N GLU A 177 -8.26 -6.67 14.59
CA GLU A 177 -7.83 -7.54 13.50
C GLU A 177 -6.32 -7.70 13.46
N LYS A 178 -5.58 -6.62 13.70
CA LYS A 178 -4.11 -6.65 13.77
C LYS A 178 -3.65 -7.42 15.00
N GLU A 179 -4.37 -7.30 16.12
CA GLU A 179 -4.09 -8.02 17.36
C GLU A 179 -4.32 -9.53 17.20
N CYS A 180 -5.48 -9.95 16.67
CA CYS A 180 -5.75 -11.37 16.37
C CYS A 180 -4.84 -11.95 15.26
N GLY A 181 -4.24 -11.07 14.46
CA GLY A 181 -3.43 -11.38 13.31
C GLY A 181 -4.25 -11.57 12.04
N CYS A 182 -3.91 -10.78 11.03
CA CYS A 182 -4.63 -10.67 9.77
C CYS A 182 -3.67 -10.47 8.61
N ILE A 183 -4.19 -10.64 7.39
CA ILE A 183 -3.49 -10.34 6.15
C ILE A 183 -4.24 -9.23 5.44
N LEU A 184 -3.56 -8.14 5.11
CA LEU A 184 -4.08 -7.18 4.14
C LEU A 184 -3.68 -7.63 2.73
N VAL A 185 -4.63 -7.55 1.80
CA VAL A 185 -4.36 -7.71 0.36
C VAL A 185 -4.98 -6.53 -0.40
N ASP A 186 -4.15 -5.61 -0.90
CA ASP A 186 -4.57 -4.47 -1.72
C ASP A 186 -4.43 -4.84 -3.20
N ILE A 187 -5.54 -4.96 -3.93
CA ILE A 187 -5.52 -5.34 -5.34
C ILE A 187 -5.84 -4.13 -6.20
N GLY A 188 -4.77 -3.52 -6.71
CA GLY A 188 -4.82 -2.40 -7.65
C GLY A 188 -5.01 -2.83 -9.10
N GLY A 189 -4.73 -1.90 -10.02
CA GLY A 189 -4.76 -2.19 -11.46
C GLY A 189 -3.55 -3.01 -11.91
N GLY A 190 -2.35 -2.62 -11.51
CA GLY A 190 -1.10 -3.23 -11.98
C GLY A 190 -0.38 -4.13 -10.97
N THR A 191 -0.73 -4.02 -9.70
CA THR A 191 -0.05 -4.69 -8.58
C THR A 191 -1.06 -5.23 -7.59
N THR A 192 -0.62 -6.23 -6.82
CA THR A 192 -1.31 -6.73 -5.64
C THR A 192 -0.32 -6.73 -4.49
N ASP A 193 -0.63 -5.99 -3.44
CA ASP A 193 0.24 -5.81 -2.29
C ASP A 193 -0.30 -6.60 -1.11
N ILE A 194 0.57 -7.38 -0.47
CA ILE A 194 0.21 -8.26 0.64
C ILE A 194 1.00 -7.82 1.86
N ALA A 195 0.34 -7.67 3.01
CA ALA A 195 1.00 -7.43 4.30
C ALA A 195 0.45 -8.33 5.39
N LEU A 196 1.35 -8.98 6.13
CA LEU A 196 1.02 -9.82 7.28
C LEU A 196 1.14 -9.00 8.56
N PHE A 197 0.09 -9.04 9.39
CA PHE A 197 0.07 -8.47 10.72
C PHE A 197 -0.13 -9.55 11.77
N ARG A 198 0.55 -9.41 12.91
CA ARG A 198 0.41 -10.29 14.08
C ARG A 198 0.72 -9.50 15.35
N ASP A 199 -0.08 -9.66 16.40
CA ASP A 199 0.11 -8.98 17.69
C ASP A 199 0.29 -7.46 17.50
N SER A 200 -0.54 -6.87 16.63
CA SER A 200 -0.51 -5.44 16.25
C SER A 200 0.77 -4.95 15.55
N ARG A 201 1.61 -5.87 15.05
CA ARG A 201 2.88 -5.56 14.38
C ARG A 201 2.84 -5.94 12.90
N PHE A 202 3.49 -5.12 12.07
CA PHE A 202 3.75 -5.44 10.67
C PHE A 202 4.87 -6.48 10.60
N ILE A 203 4.56 -7.69 10.14
CA ILE A 203 5.50 -8.82 10.14
C ILE A 203 6.23 -8.95 8.82
N SER A 204 5.57 -8.82 7.69
CA SER A 204 6.21 -8.98 6.38
C SER A 204 5.30 -8.47 5.27
N THR A 205 5.85 -8.29 4.07
CA THR A 205 5.10 -7.92 2.88
C THR A 205 5.61 -8.65 1.64
N ALA A 206 4.73 -8.78 0.64
CA ALA A 206 5.08 -9.17 -0.71
C ALA A 206 4.27 -8.35 -1.70
N ILE A 207 4.84 -8.14 -2.90
CA ILE A 207 4.20 -7.40 -3.98
C ILE A 207 4.20 -8.28 -5.22
N LEU A 208 3.03 -8.45 -5.82
CA LEU A 208 2.82 -9.22 -7.04
C LEU A 208 2.57 -8.27 -8.22
N ASP A 209 3.19 -8.54 -9.37
CA ASP A 209 3.09 -7.77 -10.61
C ASP A 209 1.79 -8.03 -11.41
N LEU A 210 0.68 -8.20 -10.70
CA LEU A 210 -0.63 -8.46 -11.28
C LEU A 210 -1.76 -7.82 -10.47
N GLY A 211 -2.85 -7.50 -11.16
CA GLY A 211 -4.02 -6.86 -10.59
C GLY A 211 -5.14 -6.79 -11.63
N GLY A 212 -6.05 -5.83 -11.47
CA GLY A 212 -7.25 -5.69 -12.30
C GLY A 212 -7.00 -5.52 -13.81
N ASN A 213 -5.82 -5.04 -14.22
CA ASN A 213 -5.48 -4.86 -15.63
C ASN A 213 -5.40 -6.19 -16.39
N GLN A 214 -5.07 -7.31 -15.73
CA GLN A 214 -5.07 -8.62 -16.37
C GLN A 214 -6.49 -9.09 -16.69
N ILE A 215 -7.43 -8.84 -15.77
CA ILE A 215 -8.86 -9.10 -16.00
C ILE A 215 -9.34 -8.26 -17.19
N THR A 216 -9.01 -6.97 -17.21
CA THR A 216 -9.36 -6.08 -18.32
C THR A 216 -8.80 -6.58 -19.65
N ASN A 217 -7.52 -7.00 -19.64
CA ASN A 217 -6.85 -7.50 -20.84
C ASN A 217 -7.50 -8.77 -21.38
N ASP A 218 -7.87 -9.71 -20.51
CA ASP A 218 -8.53 -10.96 -20.92
C ASP A 218 -9.90 -10.68 -21.55
N ILE A 219 -10.70 -9.79 -20.97
CA ILE A 219 -11.98 -9.37 -21.56
C ILE A 219 -11.74 -8.75 -22.95
N SER A 220 -10.75 -7.85 -23.07
CA SER A 220 -10.42 -7.19 -24.34
C SER A 220 -10.05 -8.20 -25.43
N VAL A 221 -9.21 -9.17 -25.09
CA VAL A 221 -8.73 -10.20 -26.03
C VAL A 221 -9.86 -11.18 -26.38
N CYS A 222 -10.55 -11.74 -25.39
CA CYS A 222 -11.59 -12.74 -25.62
C CYS A 222 -12.79 -12.18 -26.39
N LEU A 223 -13.16 -10.92 -26.15
CA LEU A 223 -14.33 -10.31 -26.77
C LEU A 223 -14.00 -9.48 -28.03
N ALA A 224 -12.70 -9.25 -28.29
CA ALA A 224 -12.18 -8.40 -29.36
C ALA A 224 -12.69 -6.94 -29.29
N ILE A 225 -12.62 -6.36 -28.10
CA ILE A 225 -13.08 -4.99 -27.81
C ILE A 225 -11.94 -4.10 -27.29
N PRO A 226 -12.02 -2.77 -27.41
CA PRO A 226 -11.02 -1.85 -26.86
C PRO A 226 -10.85 -2.00 -25.34
N VAL A 227 -9.63 -1.78 -24.85
CA VAL A 227 -9.28 -1.90 -23.42
C VAL A 227 -10.17 -1.03 -22.52
N GLN A 228 -10.50 0.19 -22.98
CA GLN A 228 -11.37 1.10 -22.23
C GLN A 228 -12.78 0.53 -22.06
N GLU A 229 -13.30 -0.14 -23.10
CA GLU A 229 -14.61 -0.78 -23.06
C GLU A 229 -14.57 -2.04 -22.18
N ALA A 230 -13.48 -2.81 -22.26
CA ALA A 230 -13.25 -3.96 -21.38
C ALA A 230 -13.21 -3.56 -19.89
N GLU A 231 -12.54 -2.45 -19.54
CA GLU A 231 -12.49 -1.95 -18.16
C GLU A 231 -13.88 -1.50 -17.68
N ARG A 232 -14.65 -0.85 -18.55
CA ARG A 232 -16.04 -0.45 -18.26
C ARG A 232 -16.89 -1.67 -17.96
N ILE A 233 -16.80 -2.71 -18.79
CA ILE A 233 -17.53 -3.97 -18.62
C ILE A 233 -17.10 -4.68 -17.33
N GLN A 234 -15.80 -4.80 -17.07
CA GLN A 234 -15.28 -5.40 -15.84
C GLN A 234 -15.93 -4.78 -14.59
N LYS A 235 -15.95 -3.46 -14.50
CA LYS A 235 -16.51 -2.73 -13.35
C LYS A 235 -18.03 -2.90 -13.24
N ALA A 236 -18.74 -2.98 -14.37
CA ALA A 236 -20.21 -3.04 -14.37
C ALA A 236 -20.75 -4.44 -13.97
N TYR A 237 -20.13 -5.50 -14.51
CA TYR A 237 -20.68 -6.86 -14.43
C TYR A 237 -20.11 -7.68 -13.26
N GLY A 238 -18.80 -7.63 -13.00
CA GLY A 238 -18.17 -8.45 -11.96
C GLY A 238 -18.37 -9.97 -12.19
N MET A 239 -18.45 -10.74 -11.10
CA MET A 239 -18.54 -12.21 -11.08
C MET A 239 -19.87 -12.67 -10.46
N ARG A 240 -21.00 -12.31 -11.06
CA ARG A 240 -22.31 -12.78 -10.58
C ARG A 240 -22.61 -14.20 -11.06
N SER A 241 -23.49 -14.88 -10.34
CA SER A 241 -24.02 -16.19 -10.74
C SER A 241 -24.89 -16.07 -12.00
N SER A 242 -25.01 -17.17 -12.74
CA SER A 242 -25.92 -17.24 -13.89
C SER A 242 -27.36 -16.91 -13.48
N GLY A 243 -28.03 -16.05 -14.27
CA GLY A 243 -29.42 -15.63 -14.01
C GLY A 243 -29.57 -14.40 -13.10
N GLU A 244 -28.46 -13.82 -12.60
CA GLU A 244 -28.47 -12.56 -11.83
C GLU A 244 -28.26 -11.30 -12.72
N TYR A 245 -28.23 -11.47 -14.04
CA TYR A 245 -28.01 -10.39 -15.00
C TYR A 245 -29.33 -10.01 -15.70
N ASP A 246 -29.73 -8.75 -15.56
CA ASP A 246 -30.81 -8.13 -16.33
C ASP A 246 -30.27 -6.81 -16.92
N PRO A 247 -30.08 -6.72 -18.26
CA PRO A 247 -30.31 -7.75 -19.27
C PRO A 247 -29.23 -8.85 -19.29
N GLU A 248 -29.58 -10.05 -19.76
CA GLU A 248 -28.65 -11.19 -19.94
C GLU A 248 -27.68 -11.02 -21.12
N GLU A 249 -28.01 -10.12 -22.05
CA GLU A 249 -27.19 -9.77 -23.21
C GLU A 249 -26.89 -8.28 -23.23
N ILE A 250 -25.71 -7.93 -23.71
CA ILE A 250 -25.17 -6.59 -23.65
C ILE A 250 -24.60 -6.21 -25.01
N THR A 251 -24.87 -4.98 -25.44
CA THR A 251 -24.25 -4.44 -26.64
C THR A 251 -22.93 -3.79 -26.26
N VAL A 252 -21.85 -4.19 -26.92
CA VAL A 252 -20.50 -3.65 -26.72
C VAL A 252 -19.98 -3.08 -28.02
N THR A 253 -19.14 -2.06 -27.92
CA THR A 253 -18.46 -1.49 -29.08
C THR A 253 -17.18 -2.29 -29.36
N ALA A 254 -17.23 -3.20 -30.34
CA ALA A 254 -16.06 -3.93 -30.80
C ALA A 254 -15.33 -3.16 -31.91
N ILE A 255 -14.11 -3.62 -32.25
CA ILE A 255 -13.30 -3.02 -33.31
C ILE A 255 -14.01 -3.09 -34.68
N SER A 256 -14.81 -4.13 -34.89
CA SER A 256 -15.58 -4.38 -36.12
C SER A 256 -16.99 -3.77 -36.13
N GLY A 257 -17.38 -3.02 -35.10
CA GLY A 257 -18.74 -2.50 -34.92
C GLY A 257 -19.40 -3.01 -33.64
N GLU A 258 -20.70 -2.77 -33.49
CA GLU A 258 -21.46 -3.25 -32.33
C GLU A 258 -21.58 -4.78 -32.33
N LYS A 259 -21.42 -5.36 -31.14
CA LYS A 259 -21.53 -6.81 -30.92
C LYS A 259 -22.40 -7.06 -29.69
N ILE A 260 -23.28 -8.05 -29.78
CA ILE A 260 -24.08 -8.52 -28.65
C ILE A 260 -23.31 -9.65 -27.96
N ILE A 261 -23.17 -9.57 -26.64
CA ILE A 261 -22.41 -10.51 -25.82
C ILE A 261 -23.23 -10.90 -24.60
N SER A 262 -23.22 -12.19 -24.27
CA SER A 262 -23.84 -12.68 -23.04
C SER A 262 -23.11 -12.17 -21.80
N ALA A 263 -23.86 -11.65 -20.83
CA ALA A 263 -23.35 -11.26 -19.52
C ALA A 263 -22.71 -12.44 -18.77
N ASN A 264 -23.19 -13.67 -18.99
CA ASN A 264 -22.58 -14.88 -18.40
C ASN A 264 -21.17 -15.11 -18.93
N LEU A 265 -20.94 -14.96 -20.24
CA LEU A 265 -19.61 -15.09 -20.83
C LEU A 265 -18.61 -14.08 -20.23
N ILE A 266 -19.06 -12.84 -20.00
CA ILE A 266 -18.26 -11.80 -19.35
C ILE A 266 -17.92 -12.21 -17.91
N SER A 267 -18.93 -12.67 -17.16
CA SER A 267 -18.77 -13.18 -15.79
C SER A 267 -17.74 -14.30 -15.72
N ASP A 268 -17.80 -15.25 -16.67
CA ASP A 268 -16.90 -16.40 -16.73
C ASP A 268 -15.44 -15.99 -16.99
N ILE A 269 -15.22 -15.03 -17.90
CA ILE A 269 -13.88 -14.47 -18.16
C ILE A 269 -13.33 -13.80 -16.90
N ILE A 270 -14.14 -12.93 -16.26
CA ILE A 270 -13.74 -12.22 -15.04
C ILE A 270 -13.42 -13.21 -13.91
N LYS A 271 -14.29 -14.20 -13.72
CA LYS A 271 -14.15 -15.23 -12.68
C LYS A 271 -12.90 -16.05 -12.90
N SER A 272 -12.66 -16.57 -14.12
CA SER A 272 -11.49 -17.39 -14.42
C SER A 272 -10.17 -16.66 -14.15
N ARG A 273 -10.03 -15.40 -14.58
CA ARG A 273 -8.82 -14.61 -14.26
C ARG A 273 -8.72 -14.27 -12.77
N SER A 274 -9.84 -14.01 -12.10
CA SER A 274 -9.85 -13.75 -10.67
C SER A 274 -9.47 -14.98 -9.85
N GLU A 275 -9.87 -16.18 -10.28
CA GLU A 275 -9.44 -17.46 -9.69
C GLU A 275 -7.93 -17.64 -9.77
N GLU A 276 -7.32 -17.35 -10.93
CA GLU A 276 -5.86 -17.42 -11.10
C GLU A 276 -5.15 -16.43 -10.16
N LEU A 277 -5.59 -15.16 -10.15
CA LEU A 277 -5.06 -14.12 -9.26
C LEU A 277 -5.15 -14.54 -7.78
N LEU A 278 -6.30 -15.05 -7.34
CA LEU A 278 -6.50 -15.48 -5.96
C LEU A 278 -5.66 -16.71 -5.58
N ASN A 279 -5.38 -17.63 -6.51
CA ASN A 279 -4.47 -18.75 -6.27
C ASN A 279 -3.00 -18.30 -6.14
N LEU A 280 -2.59 -17.28 -6.89
CA LEU A 280 -1.27 -16.66 -6.73
C LEU A 280 -1.17 -15.95 -5.38
N ILE A 281 -2.19 -15.18 -4.99
CA ILE A 281 -2.29 -14.57 -3.67
C ILE A 281 -2.22 -15.63 -2.57
N LYS A 282 -2.97 -16.74 -2.70
CA LYS A 282 -2.97 -17.85 -1.74
C LYS A 282 -1.58 -18.43 -1.53
N SER A 283 -0.86 -18.64 -2.63
CA SER A 283 0.50 -19.19 -2.61
C SER A 283 1.47 -18.24 -1.91
N GLU A 284 1.34 -16.94 -2.17
CA GLU A 284 2.16 -15.91 -1.56
C GLU A 284 1.85 -15.71 -0.08
N ILE A 285 0.57 -15.77 0.31
CA ILE A 285 0.11 -15.81 1.70
C ILE A 285 0.74 -17.00 2.43
N ALA A 286 0.68 -18.20 1.86
CA ALA A 286 1.27 -19.39 2.48
C ALA A 286 2.77 -19.23 2.67
N ARG A 287 3.47 -18.63 1.70
CA ARG A 287 4.91 -18.32 1.80
C ARG A 287 5.22 -17.32 2.91
N LEU A 288 4.45 -16.24 3.02
CA LEU A 288 4.64 -15.19 4.03
C LEU A 288 4.33 -15.69 5.44
N CYS A 289 3.28 -16.49 5.58
CA CYS A 289 2.83 -17.02 6.86
C CYS A 289 3.72 -18.17 7.37
N GLY A 290 4.29 -18.98 6.47
CA GLY A 290 5.01 -20.19 6.87
C GLY A 290 4.12 -21.11 7.69
N ASN A 291 4.46 -21.34 8.97
CA ASN A 291 3.68 -22.17 9.89
C ASN A 291 2.64 -21.38 10.71
N TYR A 292 2.59 -20.06 10.54
CA TYR A 292 1.65 -19.21 11.27
C TYR A 292 0.28 -19.18 10.57
N THR A 293 -0.80 -19.25 11.34
CA THR A 293 -2.17 -19.09 10.81
C THR A 293 -2.77 -17.81 11.38
N PRO A 294 -2.99 -16.76 10.56
CA PRO A 294 -3.64 -15.54 11.00
C PRO A 294 -5.10 -15.81 11.32
N SER A 295 -5.47 -15.58 12.59
CA SER A 295 -6.76 -16.02 13.13
C SER A 295 -7.94 -15.19 12.62
N PHE A 296 -7.69 -13.92 12.29
CA PHE A 296 -8.73 -13.05 11.73
C PHE A 296 -9.03 -13.37 10.25
N GLY A 297 -8.04 -13.87 9.51
CA GLY A 297 -8.14 -14.12 8.08
C GLY A 297 -7.61 -12.98 7.22
N VAL A 298 -8.30 -12.68 6.11
CA VAL A 298 -7.82 -11.78 5.06
C VAL A 298 -8.75 -10.58 4.86
N VAL A 299 -8.18 -9.38 4.87
CA VAL A 299 -8.87 -8.14 4.51
C VAL A 299 -8.42 -7.70 3.14
N PHE A 300 -9.34 -7.67 2.17
CA PHE A 300 -9.07 -7.20 0.82
C PHE A 300 -9.40 -5.72 0.66
N THR A 301 -8.58 -4.97 -0.06
CA THR A 301 -8.88 -3.59 -0.46
C THR A 301 -8.47 -3.35 -1.91
N GLY A 302 -8.54 -2.10 -2.38
CA GLY A 302 -8.23 -1.74 -3.76
C GLY A 302 -9.40 -1.97 -4.72
N GLY A 303 -9.19 -1.62 -5.99
CA GLY A 303 -10.28 -1.57 -6.99
C GLY A 303 -10.88 -2.92 -7.35
N VAL A 304 -10.08 -4.00 -7.34
CA VAL A 304 -10.60 -5.34 -7.68
C VAL A 304 -11.49 -5.90 -6.58
N ALA A 305 -11.25 -5.53 -5.32
CA ALA A 305 -12.10 -5.96 -4.19
C ALA A 305 -13.56 -5.49 -4.32
N GLN A 306 -13.83 -4.51 -5.19
CA GLN A 306 -15.18 -4.00 -5.47
C GLN A 306 -15.97 -4.83 -6.48
N LEU A 307 -15.33 -5.77 -7.17
CA LEU A 307 -16.03 -6.61 -8.14
C LEU A 307 -17.09 -7.43 -7.42
N LYS A 308 -18.32 -7.40 -7.93
CA LYS A 308 -19.43 -8.20 -7.39
C LYS A 308 -19.03 -9.68 -7.40
N GLY A 309 -19.31 -10.39 -6.32
CA GLY A 309 -18.94 -11.81 -6.17
C GLY A 309 -17.46 -12.05 -5.78
N PHE A 310 -16.62 -11.02 -5.71
CA PHE A 310 -15.20 -11.18 -5.37
C PHE A 310 -14.99 -11.78 -3.98
N GLU A 311 -15.68 -11.24 -2.97
CA GLU A 311 -15.54 -11.71 -1.59
C GLU A 311 -15.91 -13.20 -1.44
N MET A 312 -17.00 -13.63 -2.10
CA MET A 312 -17.41 -15.04 -2.10
C MET A 312 -16.37 -15.95 -2.77
N LEU A 313 -15.84 -15.53 -3.91
CA LEU A 313 -14.81 -16.27 -4.63
C LEU A 313 -13.51 -16.36 -3.79
N ALA A 314 -13.08 -15.24 -3.21
CA ALA A 314 -11.90 -15.15 -2.37
C ALA A 314 -12.01 -16.06 -1.15
N HIS A 315 -13.17 -16.06 -0.48
CA HIS A 315 -13.46 -16.96 0.64
C HIS A 315 -13.27 -18.43 0.23
N SER A 316 -13.87 -18.82 -0.91
CA SER A 316 -13.82 -20.20 -1.41
C SER A 316 -12.41 -20.65 -1.77
N ILE A 317 -11.59 -19.78 -2.38
CA ILE A 317 -10.24 -20.15 -2.84
C ILE A 317 -9.25 -20.17 -1.68
N LEU A 318 -9.28 -19.14 -0.83
CA LEU A 318 -8.36 -19.02 0.30
C LEU A 318 -8.67 -20.01 1.41
N ASN A 319 -9.93 -20.41 1.56
CA ASN A 319 -10.41 -21.22 2.68
C ASN A 319 -10.10 -20.55 4.04
N MET A 320 -10.36 -19.24 4.09
CA MET A 320 -10.14 -18.37 5.25
C MET A 320 -11.30 -17.38 5.36
N PRO A 321 -11.60 -16.83 6.56
CA PRO A 321 -12.47 -15.67 6.66
C PRO A 321 -11.92 -14.52 5.79
N VAL A 322 -12.79 -13.88 5.04
CA VAL A 322 -12.44 -12.74 4.20
C VAL A 322 -13.43 -11.61 4.46
N ARG A 323 -12.97 -10.38 4.29
CA ARG A 323 -13.84 -9.20 4.17
C ARG A 323 -13.23 -8.16 3.26
N VAL A 324 -14.05 -7.23 2.79
CA VAL A 324 -13.56 -6.02 2.11
C VAL A 324 -13.29 -4.91 3.14
N GLY A 325 -12.08 -4.36 3.11
CA GLY A 325 -11.63 -3.20 3.85
C GLY A 325 -11.96 -1.91 3.13
N ILE A 326 -12.54 -0.97 3.85
CA ILE A 326 -12.77 0.41 3.40
C ILE A 326 -12.12 1.37 4.39
N PRO A 327 -11.73 2.58 3.95
CA PRO A 327 -11.26 3.60 4.87
C PRO A 327 -12.31 3.93 5.93
N GLU A 328 -11.94 3.79 7.21
CA GLU A 328 -12.81 4.04 8.36
C GLU A 328 -12.17 5.04 9.34
N GLY A 329 -12.99 5.73 10.13
CA GLY A 329 -12.53 6.73 11.10
C GLY A 329 -13.57 7.82 11.39
N ARG A 330 -13.37 8.54 12.50
CA ARG A 330 -14.30 9.59 12.98
C ARG A 330 -14.48 10.72 11.97
N ASP A 331 -13.40 11.13 11.33
CA ASP A 331 -13.39 12.27 10.40
C ASP A 331 -13.52 11.86 8.93
N MET A 332 -13.86 10.58 8.69
CA MET A 332 -13.91 10.01 7.35
C MET A 332 -15.21 10.38 6.64
N ILE A 333 -15.12 11.11 5.53
CA ILE A 333 -16.27 11.47 4.71
C ILE A 333 -16.75 10.28 3.86
N ASP A 334 -18.05 10.21 3.54
CA ASP A 334 -18.62 9.09 2.78
C ASP A 334 -17.93 8.85 1.44
N MET A 335 -17.46 9.92 0.79
CA MET A 335 -16.81 9.85 -0.51
C MET A 335 -15.53 9.01 -0.49
N VAL A 336 -14.80 8.97 0.64
CA VAL A 336 -13.56 8.20 0.77
C VAL A 336 -13.76 6.81 1.36
N ARG A 337 -15.00 6.45 1.75
CA ARG A 337 -15.37 5.10 2.23
C ARG A 337 -15.49 4.11 1.07
N ASN A 338 -14.40 3.95 0.34
CA ASN A 338 -14.30 3.10 -0.84
C ASN A 338 -12.89 2.50 -0.89
N PRO A 339 -12.74 1.18 -1.15
CA PRO A 339 -11.44 0.51 -1.16
C PRO A 339 -10.39 1.18 -2.06
N ILE A 340 -10.80 1.85 -3.15
CA ILE A 340 -9.87 2.54 -4.07
C ILE A 340 -9.12 3.71 -3.43
N TYR A 341 -9.58 4.20 -2.28
CA TYR A 341 -8.95 5.32 -1.58
C TYR A 341 -8.12 4.86 -0.37
N ALA A 342 -7.98 3.56 -0.12
CA ALA A 342 -7.23 3.02 1.02
C ALA A 342 -5.82 3.61 1.13
N THR A 343 -5.03 3.55 0.07
CA THR A 343 -3.66 4.09 0.05
C THR A 343 -3.64 5.60 0.27
N ALA A 344 -4.51 6.34 -0.42
CA ALA A 344 -4.54 7.81 -0.35
C ALA A 344 -4.96 8.32 1.03
N VAL A 345 -5.97 7.69 1.65
CA VAL A 345 -6.38 7.98 3.03
C VAL A 345 -5.30 7.54 4.01
N GLY A 346 -4.69 6.37 3.78
CA GLY A 346 -3.58 5.86 4.57
C GLY A 346 -2.40 6.82 4.64
N LEU A 347 -2.04 7.45 3.51
CA LEU A 347 -0.99 8.46 3.45
C LEU A 347 -1.34 9.72 4.27
N ILE A 348 -2.61 10.10 4.35
CA ILE A 348 -3.07 11.21 5.19
C ILE A 348 -2.96 10.83 6.67
N LEU A 349 -3.39 9.62 7.05
CA LEU A 349 -3.25 9.10 8.41
C LEU A 349 -1.78 8.98 8.83
N TYR A 350 -0.91 8.55 7.91
CA TYR A 350 0.54 8.51 8.10
C TYR A 350 1.11 9.91 8.35
N ALA A 351 0.70 10.90 7.55
CA ALA A 351 1.11 12.28 7.73
C ALA A 351 0.68 12.83 9.10
N GLN A 352 -0.56 12.55 9.53
CA GLN A 352 -1.07 12.93 10.86
C GLN A 352 -0.22 12.35 11.98
N LYS A 353 0.03 11.04 11.93
CA LYS A 353 0.82 10.34 12.94
C LYS A 353 2.27 10.87 12.99
N SER A 354 2.83 11.26 11.84
CA SER A 354 4.16 11.87 11.75
C SER A 354 4.25 13.25 12.37
N MET A 355 3.14 13.99 12.45
CA MET A 355 3.08 15.29 13.10
C MET A 355 2.89 15.16 14.62
N ASP A 356 2.09 14.18 15.06
CA ASP A 356 1.76 13.96 16.47
C ASP A 356 2.90 13.30 17.25
N ASP A 357 3.51 12.26 16.67
CA ASP A 357 4.65 11.55 17.25
C ASP A 357 5.79 11.39 16.24
N PRO A 358 6.61 12.44 16.06
CA PRO A 358 7.76 12.40 15.17
C PRO A 358 8.75 11.28 15.51
N SER A 359 8.84 10.90 16.80
CA SER A 359 9.82 9.93 17.29
C SER A 359 9.49 8.49 16.91
N SER A 360 8.21 8.08 16.99
CA SER A 360 7.79 6.76 16.49
C SER A 360 7.81 6.65 14.98
N MET A 361 7.64 7.77 14.27
CA MET A 361 7.69 7.80 12.81
C MET A 361 9.13 7.92 12.27
N GLU A 362 10.07 8.51 13.02
CA GLU A 362 11.51 8.43 12.75
C GLU A 362 12.02 6.99 12.82
N LEU A 363 11.49 6.18 13.73
CA LEU A 363 11.79 4.75 13.79
C LEU A 363 11.28 4.02 12.55
N LEU A 364 10.06 4.31 12.09
CA LEU A 364 9.45 3.73 10.87
C LEU A 364 10.05 4.25 9.57
N ALA A 365 10.72 5.40 9.59
CA ALA A 365 11.43 5.92 8.46
C ALA A 365 12.79 5.23 8.36
N GLY A 366 13.05 4.57 7.23
CA GLY A 366 14.39 4.05 6.94
C GLY A 366 15.43 5.17 6.89
N ASP A 367 16.70 4.81 6.71
CA ASP A 367 17.77 5.78 6.40
C ASP A 367 17.63 6.33 4.97
N LEU A 368 16.50 6.96 4.70
CA LEU A 368 16.31 7.87 3.60
C LEU A 368 17.03 9.19 3.87
N SER A 369 18.00 9.29 4.81
CA SER A 369 18.59 10.59 5.15
C SER A 369 19.24 11.26 3.94
N HIS A 370 19.78 10.50 2.99
CA HIS A 370 20.28 11.02 1.72
C HIS A 370 19.16 11.55 0.82
N ILE A 371 18.06 10.80 0.67
CA ILE A 371 16.88 11.21 -0.10
C ILE A 371 16.16 12.38 0.57
N ARG A 372 15.94 12.35 1.89
CA ARG A 372 15.38 13.43 2.71
C ARG A 372 16.28 14.68 2.72
N LYS A 373 17.61 14.54 2.77
CA LYS A 373 18.55 15.67 2.59
C LYS A 373 18.51 16.21 1.17
N TRP A 374 18.38 15.35 0.17
CA TRP A 374 18.24 15.73 -1.24
C TRP A 374 16.91 16.47 -1.48
N ILE A 375 15.80 15.93 -0.99
CA ILE A 375 14.47 16.55 -0.93
C ILE A 375 14.55 17.91 -0.22
N LYS A 376 15.09 17.98 1.00
CA LYS A 376 15.24 19.23 1.75
C LYS A 376 16.16 20.24 1.04
N GLY A 377 17.22 19.78 0.38
CA GLY A 377 18.15 20.61 -0.39
C GLY A 377 17.57 21.15 -1.70
N LEU A 378 16.63 20.44 -2.31
CA LEU A 378 15.87 20.88 -3.49
C LEU A 378 14.77 21.87 -3.13
N VAL A 379 14.02 21.60 -2.05
CA VAL A 379 13.04 22.52 -1.47
C VAL A 379 13.70 23.87 -1.16
N GLY A 380 14.88 23.87 -0.53
CA GLY A 380 15.63 25.10 -0.26
C GLY A 380 16.03 25.91 -1.51
N LYS A 381 16.20 25.26 -2.68
CA LYS A 381 16.53 25.92 -3.95
C LYS A 381 15.31 26.44 -4.72
N LEU A 382 14.15 25.79 -4.56
CA LEU A 382 12.88 26.22 -5.18
C LEU A 382 12.25 27.43 -4.47
N PHE A 383 12.53 27.64 -3.18
CA PHE A 383 12.06 28.78 -2.39
C PHE A 383 13.06 29.95 -2.29
N SER A 384 14.24 29.84 -2.93
CA SER A 384 15.26 30.89 -2.99
C SER A 384 15.47 31.46 -4.41
N ALA A 385 14.61 31.11 -5.37
CA ALA A 385 14.63 31.58 -6.75
C ALA A 385 13.42 32.47 -7.08
#